data_AF-A0A1V2GMX2-F1
#
_entry.id   AF-A0A1V2GMX2-F1
#
_cell.length_a   1.000
_cell.length_b   1.000
_cell.length_c   1.000
_cell.angle_alpha   90.00
_cell.angle_beta   90.00
_cell.angle_gamma   90.00
#
_symmetry.space_group_name_H-M   'P 1'
#
loop_
_entity.id
_entity.type
_entity.pdbx_description
1 polymer ?
#
loop_
_entity_poly.entity_id
_entity_poly.type
_entity_poly.pdbx_seq_one_letter_code
_entity_poly.pdbx_strand_id
1 'polypeptide(L)'
;MKIKTILTPVTCALLISFSAHAANADNYKNVINRTGAPQYMKDYDYDDHQRFNPFFDLGAWHGHLLPDGPNTMGGFPGVALLTEEYINFMASNFDRLTVWQDGKKVDF
;
A
#
# COMPACT_ATOMS: atom_id res chain seq x y z
N MET A 1 61.86 -4.41 16.58
CA MET A 1 60.48 -4.63 17.08
C MET A 1 59.57 -4.86 15.86
N LYS A 2 59.21 -6.11 15.56
CA LYS A 2 58.38 -6.48 14.39
C LYS A 2 56.95 -6.72 14.86
N ILE A 3 56.08 -5.72 14.72
CA ILE A 3 54.64 -5.87 14.99
C ILE A 3 54.09 -6.74 13.86
N LYS A 4 53.81 -8.01 14.18
CA LYS A 4 53.33 -9.00 13.23
C LYS A 4 51.92 -8.64 12.77
N THR A 5 51.71 -8.84 11.49
CA THR A 5 50.53 -8.71 10.60
C THR A 5 49.29 -9.53 11.02
N ILE A 6 49.04 -9.69 12.32
CA ILE A 6 47.96 -10.53 12.88
C ILE A 6 46.66 -9.73 13.10
N LEU A 7 46.73 -8.39 13.05
CA LEU A 7 45.55 -7.54 13.24
C LEU A 7 44.59 -7.54 12.05
N THR A 8 45.08 -7.80 10.84
CA THR A 8 44.32 -7.72 9.58
C THR A 8 43.17 -8.73 9.43
N PRO A 9 43.33 -10.04 9.72
CA PRO A 9 42.25 -11.01 9.53
C PRO A 9 41.08 -10.81 10.53
N VAL A 10 41.36 -10.29 11.73
CA VAL A 10 40.33 -10.01 12.74
C VAL A 10 39.44 -8.85 12.31
N THR A 11 40.01 -7.82 11.70
CA THR A 11 39.23 -6.69 11.16
C THR A 11 38.35 -7.12 9.98
N CYS A 12 38.85 -8.01 9.11
CA CYS A 12 38.05 -8.57 8.03
C CYS A 12 36.89 -9.44 8.55
N ALA A 13 37.09 -10.27 9.57
CA ALA A 13 36.01 -11.07 10.16
C ALA A 13 34.91 -10.20 10.81
N LEU A 14 35.29 -9.10 11.47
CA LEU A 14 34.35 -8.13 12.05
C LEU A 14 33.53 -7.38 10.99
N LEU A 15 34.11 -7.05 9.84
CA LEU A 15 33.42 -6.37 8.74
C LEU A 15 32.40 -7.26 8.00
N ILE A 16 32.55 -8.59 8.06
CA ILE A 16 31.62 -9.56 7.45
C ILE A 16 30.46 -9.91 8.41
N SER A 17 30.56 -9.50 9.68
CA SER A 17 29.59 -9.83 10.74
C SER A 17 28.39 -8.87 10.82
N PHE A 18 28.29 -7.90 9.92
CA PHE A 18 27.08 -7.08 9.82
C PHE A 18 25.98 -7.88 9.15
N SER A 19 25.04 -8.38 9.95
CA SER A 19 23.76 -8.89 9.43
C SER A 19 23.09 -7.77 8.64
N ALA A 20 23.16 -7.84 7.32
CA ALA A 20 22.34 -7.02 6.45
C ALA A 20 20.88 -7.37 6.77
N HIS A 21 20.21 -6.52 7.55
CA HIS A 21 18.76 -6.63 7.72
C HIS A 21 18.16 -6.37 6.34
N ALA A 22 17.69 -7.43 5.69
CA ALA A 22 16.91 -7.30 4.47
C ALA A 22 15.76 -6.34 4.76
N ALA A 23 15.63 -5.30 3.94
CA ALA A 23 14.52 -4.37 4.09
C ALA A 23 13.22 -5.15 3.91
N ASN A 24 12.32 -5.06 4.90
CA ASN A 24 10.99 -5.66 4.84
C ASN A 24 10.01 -4.64 4.23
N ALA A 25 8.93 -5.10 3.61
CA ALA A 25 7.83 -4.27 3.12
C ALA A 25 7.33 -3.27 4.18
N ASP A 26 7.33 -3.66 5.46
CA ASP A 26 6.93 -2.78 6.56
C ASP A 26 7.76 -1.49 6.69
N ASN A 27 8.97 -1.45 6.15
CA ASN A 27 9.81 -0.26 6.16
C ASN A 27 9.35 0.80 5.13
N TYR A 28 8.41 0.46 4.25
CA TYR A 28 7.99 1.27 3.10
C TYR A 28 6.48 1.52 3.11
N LYS A 29 5.97 2.01 4.24
CA LYS A 29 4.56 2.38 4.35
C LYS A 29 4.26 3.61 3.51
N ASN A 30 3.13 3.59 2.80
CA ASN A 30 2.58 4.74 2.08
C ASN A 30 3.56 5.45 1.13
N VAL A 31 4.45 4.70 0.45
CA VAL A 31 5.38 5.26 -0.55
C VAL A 31 4.63 6.01 -1.65
N ILE A 32 3.48 5.49 -2.07
CA ILE A 32 2.51 6.16 -2.92
C ILE A 32 1.26 6.38 -2.09
N ASN A 33 0.63 7.55 -2.22
CA ASN A 33 -0.69 7.76 -1.63
C ASN A 33 -1.74 6.94 -2.40
N ARG A 34 -2.32 5.93 -1.73
CA ARG A 34 -3.36 5.04 -2.27
C ARG A 34 -4.74 5.30 -1.67
N THR A 35 -4.93 6.38 -0.90
CA THR A 35 -6.25 6.72 -0.32
C THR A 35 -7.13 7.38 -1.37
N GLY A 36 -8.44 7.09 -1.36
CA GLY A 36 -9.39 7.84 -2.17
C GLY A 36 -10.80 7.27 -2.15
N ALA A 37 -11.78 8.12 -2.42
CA ALA A 37 -13.18 7.76 -2.54
C ALA A 37 -13.74 8.31 -3.86
N PRO A 38 -13.52 7.64 -5.01
CA PRO A 38 -13.99 8.12 -6.30
C PRO A 38 -15.52 8.25 -6.30
N GLN A 39 -16.00 9.33 -6.90
CA GLN A 39 -17.44 9.65 -7.03
C GLN A 39 -17.93 9.48 -8.47
N TYR A 40 -17.01 9.25 -9.41
CA TYR A 40 -17.30 9.08 -10.83
C TYR A 40 -16.59 7.83 -11.36
N MET A 41 -17.16 7.24 -12.43
CA MET A 41 -16.49 6.14 -13.14
C MET A 41 -15.14 6.58 -13.74
N LYS A 42 -15.11 7.81 -14.27
CA LYS A 42 -13.93 8.54 -14.73
C LYS A 42 -13.69 9.71 -13.77
N ASP A 43 -12.98 9.44 -12.68
CA ASP A 43 -12.65 10.46 -11.66
C ASP A 43 -11.25 10.99 -12.00
N TYR A 44 -11.21 11.80 -13.06
CA TYR A 44 -9.97 12.17 -13.73
C TYR A 44 -9.27 13.35 -13.08
N ASP A 45 -7.95 13.42 -13.30
CA ASP A 45 -7.16 14.64 -13.13
C ASP A 45 -7.30 15.55 -14.36
N TYR A 46 -6.40 16.53 -14.50
CA TYR A 46 -6.44 17.50 -15.59
C TYR A 46 -6.17 16.89 -16.97
N ASP A 47 -5.41 15.79 -17.03
CA ASP A 47 -4.91 15.17 -18.27
C ASP A 47 -5.61 13.83 -18.57
N ASP A 48 -6.85 13.68 -18.10
CA ASP A 48 -7.72 12.52 -18.31
C ASP A 48 -7.19 11.19 -17.71
N HIS A 49 -6.30 11.24 -16.73
CA HIS A 49 -5.88 10.06 -15.96
C HIS A 49 -6.77 9.89 -14.73
N GLN A 50 -7.08 8.66 -14.33
CA GLN A 50 -7.72 8.44 -13.03
C GLN A 50 -6.80 9.00 -11.93
N ARG A 51 -7.29 9.95 -11.13
CA ARG A 51 -6.44 10.73 -10.20
C ARG A 51 -6.06 10.00 -8.91
N PHE A 52 -6.60 8.80 -8.71
CA PHE A 52 -6.28 7.96 -7.55
C PHE A 52 -5.37 6.79 -7.96
N ASN A 53 -4.67 6.20 -6.99
CA ASN A 53 -3.64 5.18 -7.25
C ASN A 53 -4.02 3.81 -6.64
N PRO A 54 -4.98 3.06 -7.22
CA PRO A 54 -5.35 1.75 -6.68
C PRO A 54 -4.17 0.79 -6.68
N PHE A 55 -4.18 -0.13 -5.73
CA PHE A 55 -3.24 -1.24 -5.67
C PHE A 55 -3.71 -2.37 -6.59
N PHE A 56 -2.81 -2.82 -7.46
CA PHE A 56 -2.97 -3.97 -8.35
C PHE A 56 -1.76 -4.90 -8.17
N ASP A 57 -1.98 -6.21 -8.18
CA ASP A 57 -0.92 -7.21 -8.05
C ASP A 57 -1.33 -8.54 -8.74
N LEU A 58 -0.38 -9.46 -8.91
CA LEU A 58 -0.55 -10.78 -9.54
C LEU A 58 -1.19 -10.75 -10.94
N GLY A 59 -1.09 -9.62 -11.65
CA GLY A 59 -1.69 -9.44 -12.97
C GLY A 59 -3.23 -9.44 -12.96
N ALA A 60 -3.85 -9.11 -11.83
CA ALA A 60 -5.31 -9.02 -11.73
C ALA A 60 -5.88 -7.86 -12.56
N TRP A 61 -7.14 -8.01 -12.97
CA TRP A 61 -7.91 -7.03 -13.76
C TRP A 61 -8.76 -6.08 -12.90
N HIS A 62 -8.47 -6.01 -11.59
CA HIS A 62 -9.10 -5.05 -10.67
C HIS A 62 -8.15 -4.64 -9.55
N GLY A 63 -8.41 -3.49 -8.93
CA GLY A 63 -7.58 -2.91 -7.87
C GLY A 63 -8.38 -2.15 -6.83
N HIS A 64 -7.70 -1.80 -5.72
CA HIS A 64 -8.33 -1.28 -4.51
C HIS A 64 -7.65 -0.01 -3.98
N LEU A 65 -8.43 0.93 -3.43
CA LEU A 65 -7.91 2.08 -2.67
C LEU A 65 -8.00 1.85 -1.17
N LEU A 66 -7.20 2.61 -0.42
CA LEU A 66 -7.34 2.75 1.03
C LEU A 66 -8.47 3.74 1.37
N PRO A 67 -9.15 3.59 2.53
CA PRO A 67 -10.13 4.56 2.99
C PRO A 67 -9.48 5.92 3.29
N ASP A 68 -10.23 6.99 3.01
CA ASP A 68 -9.83 8.38 3.21
C ASP A 68 -10.39 9.01 4.50
N GLY A 69 -11.21 8.26 5.25
CA GLY A 69 -11.75 8.69 6.53
C GLY A 69 -12.98 7.89 6.97
N PRO A 70 -13.75 8.40 7.95
CA PRO A 70 -14.90 7.69 8.52
C PRO A 70 -15.99 7.27 7.51
N ASN A 71 -16.09 7.98 6.39
CA ASN A 71 -17.08 7.69 5.35
C ASN A 71 -16.76 6.41 4.56
N THR A 72 -15.51 5.98 4.54
CA THR A 72 -15.03 4.80 3.79
C THR A 72 -14.35 3.75 4.68
N MET A 73 -14.08 4.10 5.95
CA MET A 73 -13.54 3.18 6.96
C MET A 73 -14.39 1.91 7.09
N GLY A 74 -13.70 0.77 7.19
CA GLY A 74 -14.32 -0.56 7.24
C GLY A 74 -14.37 -1.27 5.88
N GLY A 75 -13.89 -0.64 4.81
CA GLY A 75 -13.73 -1.26 3.51
C GLY A 75 -12.53 -0.70 2.75
N PHE A 76 -12.33 -1.21 1.53
CA PHE A 76 -11.38 -0.68 0.56
C PHE A 76 -12.17 -0.04 -0.58
N PRO A 77 -12.35 1.30 -0.56
CA PRO A 77 -13.19 1.98 -1.53
C PRO A 77 -12.57 1.97 -2.94
N GLY A 78 -13.35 2.44 -3.92
CA GLY A 78 -12.87 2.72 -5.26
C GLY A 78 -12.41 1.47 -6.00
N VAL A 79 -13.31 0.49 -6.13
CA VAL A 79 -13.05 -0.71 -6.93
C VAL A 79 -12.76 -0.26 -8.36
N ALA A 80 -11.51 -0.36 -8.78
CA ALA A 80 -11.06 -0.04 -10.12
C ALA A 80 -11.10 -1.30 -10.97
N LEU A 81 -11.85 -1.29 -12.06
CA LEU A 81 -11.90 -2.38 -13.02
C LEU A 81 -11.07 -2.01 -14.24
N LEU A 82 -10.20 -2.94 -14.66
CA LEU A 82 -9.54 -2.88 -15.96
C LEU A 82 -10.50 -3.53 -16.97
N THR A 83 -11.28 -2.71 -17.65
CA THR A 83 -12.25 -3.17 -18.65
C THR A 83 -11.56 -3.28 -20.00
N GLU A 84 -10.75 -4.33 -20.15
CA GLU A 84 -9.90 -4.65 -21.32
C GLU A 84 -8.79 -3.61 -21.57
N GLU A 85 -9.13 -2.41 -22.01
CA GLU A 85 -8.16 -1.38 -22.43
C GLU A 85 -8.22 -0.12 -21.55
N TYR A 86 -9.20 -0.04 -20.64
CA TYR A 86 -9.45 1.17 -19.84
C TYR A 86 -9.62 0.85 -18.37
N ILE A 87 -9.22 1.80 -17.52
CA ILE A 87 -9.52 1.78 -16.09
C ILE A 87 -10.81 2.56 -15.82
N ASN A 88 -11.77 1.91 -15.16
CA ASN A 88 -13.04 2.53 -14.76
C ASN A 88 -13.35 2.17 -13.29
N PHE A 89 -13.71 3.17 -12.48
CA PHE A 89 -14.20 2.91 -11.13
C PHE A 89 -15.64 2.39 -11.16
N MET A 90 -15.90 1.33 -10.41
CA MET A 90 -17.22 0.70 -10.30
C MET A 90 -18.05 1.27 -9.16
N ALA A 91 -17.44 1.52 -8.00
CA ALA A 91 -18.13 1.97 -6.80
C ALA A 91 -17.18 2.70 -5.85
N SER A 92 -17.72 3.63 -5.05
CA SER A 92 -17.00 4.24 -3.93
C SER A 92 -16.92 3.24 -2.77
N ASN A 93 -18.00 3.04 -2.02
CA ASN A 93 -18.10 1.96 -1.02
C ASN A 93 -18.68 0.70 -1.65
N PHE A 94 -17.98 -0.42 -1.50
CA PHE A 94 -18.47 -1.75 -1.87
C PHE A 94 -17.92 -2.75 -0.85
N ASP A 95 -18.79 -3.59 -0.29
CA ASP A 95 -18.45 -4.52 0.82
C ASP A 95 -17.85 -3.84 2.08
N ARG A 96 -18.30 -2.61 2.38
CA ARG A 96 -17.82 -1.88 3.58
C ARG A 96 -18.45 -2.44 4.85
N LEU A 97 -17.62 -2.92 5.78
CA LEU A 97 -18.05 -3.44 7.08
C LEU A 97 -18.46 -2.32 8.04
N THR A 98 -19.54 -2.55 8.76
CA THR A 98 -19.85 -1.84 10.02
C THR A 98 -20.17 -2.86 11.10
N VAL A 99 -19.70 -2.63 12.32
CA VAL A 99 -19.94 -3.53 13.46
C VAL A 99 -20.98 -2.93 14.39
N TRP A 100 -21.91 -3.77 14.85
CA TRP A 100 -22.99 -3.39 15.74
C TRP A 100 -22.97 -4.30 16.97
N GLN A 101 -23.14 -3.72 18.15
CA GLN A 101 -23.29 -4.43 19.42
C GLN A 101 -24.55 -3.92 20.10
N ASP A 102 -25.47 -4.83 20.43
CA ASP A 102 -26.74 -4.52 21.10
C ASP A 102 -27.56 -3.41 20.39
N GLY A 103 -27.56 -3.42 19.05
CA GLY A 103 -28.26 -2.43 18.23
C GLY A 103 -27.59 -1.05 18.16
N LYS A 104 -26.43 -0.86 18.80
CA LYS A 104 -25.60 0.35 18.70
C LYS A 104 -24.40 0.10 17.78
N LYS A 105 -24.17 1.00 16.84
CA LYS A 105 -22.97 0.98 15.99
C LYS A 105 -21.72 1.21 16.84
N VAL A 106 -20.70 0.38 16.68
CA VAL A 106 -19.38 0.57 17.29
C VAL A 106 -18.67 1.75 16.61
N ASP A 107 -18.03 2.60 17.40
CA ASP A 107 -17.22 3.73 16.94
C ASP A 107 -15.73 3.33 17.02
N PHE A 108 -15.02 3.40 15.89
CA PHE A 108 -13.64 2.92 15.74
C PHE A 108 -12.67 4.09 15.56
#